data_AF-A0A2K0TJC3-F1
#
_entry.id   AF-A0A2K0TJC3-F1
#
_cell.length_a   1.000
_cell.length_b   1.000
_cell.length_c   1.000
_cell.angle_alpha   90.00
_cell.angle_beta   90.00
_cell.angle_gamma   90.00
#
_symmetry.space_group_name_H-M   'P 1'
#
loop_
_entity.id
_entity.type
_entity.pdbx_description
1 polymer ?
#
loop_
_entity_poly.entity_id
_entity_poly.type
_entity_poly.pdbx_seq_one_letter_code
_entity_poly.pdbx_strand_id
1 'polypeptide(L)'
;MPDDLVELIVKSRNTYRGLKLLHILVVSLFDLKIHTPQTHEEIEQVDLGKLWYDLREEIEGLDMTCSRAIGHEHATFGHLVSGYDMGYYGYLR
;
A
#
# COMPACT_ATOMS: atom_id res chain seq x y z
N MET A 1 -8.43 -28.61 -18.14
CA MET A 1 -7.38 -27.60 -18.43
C MET A 1 -6.16 -28.37 -18.92
N PRO A 2 -5.47 -27.94 -19.99
CA PRO A 2 -4.26 -28.61 -20.48
C PRO A 2 -3.15 -28.64 -19.42
N ASP A 3 -2.41 -29.75 -19.32
CA ASP A 3 -1.40 -29.96 -18.27
C ASP A 3 -0.23 -28.96 -18.36
N ASP A 4 0.14 -28.59 -19.59
CA ASP A 4 1.15 -27.56 -19.87
C ASP A 4 0.73 -26.17 -19.35
N LEU A 5 -0.56 -25.83 -19.47
CA LEU A 5 -1.12 -24.60 -18.92
C LEU A 5 -1.15 -24.63 -17.38
N VAL A 6 -1.47 -25.78 -16.77
CA VAL A 6 -1.41 -25.96 -15.31
C VAL A 6 0.02 -25.70 -14.81
N GLU A 7 1.03 -26.29 -15.46
CA GLU A 7 2.42 -26.08 -15.10
C GLU A 7 2.85 -24.61 -15.20
N LEU A 8 2.43 -23.91 -16.25
CA LEU A 8 2.78 -22.51 -16.45
C LEU A 8 2.17 -21.60 -15.36
N ILE A 9 0.93 -21.89 -14.94
CA ILE A 9 0.28 -21.17 -13.83
C ILE A 9 1.04 -21.42 -12.52
N VAL A 10 1.45 -22.66 -12.26
CA VAL A 10 2.22 -23.00 -11.05
C VAL A 10 3.59 -22.31 -11.06
N LYS A 11 4.30 -22.31 -12.20
CA LYS A 11 5.60 -21.65 -12.36
C LYS A 11 5.52 -20.13 -12.18
N SER A 12 4.43 -19.50 -12.61
CA SER A 12 4.23 -18.05 -12.50
C SER A 12 3.64 -17.57 -11.16
N ARG A 13 3.34 -18.48 -10.22
CA ARG A 13 2.71 -18.18 -8.92
C ARG A 13 3.36 -17.03 -8.15
N ASN A 14 4.69 -16.91 -8.21
CA ASN A 14 5.46 -15.96 -7.42
C ASN A 14 5.93 -14.75 -8.23
N THR A 15 5.56 -14.65 -9.50
CA THR A 15 5.89 -13.47 -10.32
C THR A 15 5.32 -12.22 -9.64
N TYR A 16 6.15 -11.18 -9.51
CA TYR A 16 5.82 -9.92 -8.83
C TYR A 16 5.47 -10.01 -7.33
N ARG A 17 5.69 -11.16 -6.65
CA ARG A 17 5.38 -11.30 -5.22
C ARG A 17 6.13 -10.26 -4.37
N GLY A 18 7.39 -9.97 -4.68
CA GLY A 18 8.19 -8.97 -3.97
C GLY A 18 7.56 -7.57 -4.03
N LEU A 19 7.24 -7.07 -5.23
CA LEU A 19 6.57 -5.78 -5.42
C LEU A 19 5.23 -5.72 -4.69
N LYS A 20 4.45 -6.80 -4.74
CA LYS A 20 3.19 -6.89 -4.00
C LYS A 20 3.38 -6.77 -2.49
N LEU A 21 4.41 -7.42 -1.93
CA LEU A 21 4.73 -7.33 -0.51
C LEU A 21 5.19 -5.93 -0.10
N LEU A 22 6.00 -5.27 -0.93
CA LEU A 22 6.40 -3.87 -0.72
C LEU A 22 5.18 -2.95 -0.71
N HIS A 23 4.24 -3.14 -1.65
CA HIS A 23 3.01 -2.37 -1.66
C HIS A 23 2.16 -2.59 -0.39
N ILE A 24 2.00 -3.85 0.04
CA ILE A 24 1.30 -4.15 1.31
C ILE A 24 2.00 -3.46 2.48
N LEU A 25 3.34 -3.45 2.50
CA LEU A 25 4.13 -2.78 3.54
C LEU A 25 3.90 -1.25 3.53
N VAL A 26 3.91 -0.60 2.37
CA VAL A 26 3.57 0.84 2.24
C VAL A 26 2.21 1.12 2.85
N VAL A 27 1.18 0.40 2.40
CA VAL A 27 -0.20 0.63 2.85
C VAL A 27 -0.31 0.41 4.35
N SER A 28 0.36 -0.62 4.87
CA SER A 28 0.38 -0.94 6.31
C SER A 28 1.03 0.16 7.14
N LEU A 29 2.16 0.71 6.67
CA LEU A 29 2.84 1.80 7.35
C LEU A 29 2.06 3.11 7.27
N PHE A 30 1.41 3.37 6.13
CA PHE A 30 0.52 4.51 5.98
C PHE A 30 -0.66 4.42 6.96
N ASP A 31 -1.36 3.28 6.97
CA ASP A 31 -2.47 2.97 7.87
C ASP A 31 -2.08 3.18 9.34
N LEU A 32 -0.95 2.62 9.78
CA LEU A 32 -0.44 2.86 11.13
C LEU A 32 -0.18 4.35 11.39
N LYS A 33 0.53 5.04 10.50
CA LYS A 33 0.91 6.45 10.71
C LYS A 33 -0.27 7.40 10.83
N ILE A 34 -1.34 7.20 10.05
CA ILE A 34 -2.51 8.09 10.10
C ILE A 34 -3.43 7.80 11.30
N HIS A 35 -3.33 6.61 11.90
CA HIS A 35 -4.17 6.17 13.02
C HIS A 35 -3.46 6.17 14.40
N THR A 36 -2.14 6.39 14.46
CA THR A 36 -1.38 6.55 15.72
C THR A 36 -0.98 7.97 16.17
N PRO A 37 -1.46 9.10 15.59
CA PRO A 37 -1.23 10.43 16.15
C PRO A 37 -1.67 10.53 17.62
N GLN A 38 -0.96 11.30 18.43
CA GLN A 38 -1.28 11.50 19.85
C GLN A 38 -2.42 12.50 20.05
N THR A 39 -2.55 13.47 19.13
CA THR A 39 -3.62 14.45 19.17
C THR A 39 -4.29 14.63 17.81
N HIS A 40 -5.46 15.25 17.81
CA HIS A 40 -6.18 15.55 16.58
C HIS A 40 -5.45 16.60 15.74
N GLU A 41 -4.86 17.60 16.39
CA GLU A 41 -4.11 18.65 15.72
C GLU A 41 -2.90 18.08 14.96
N GLU A 42 -2.25 17.04 15.49
CA GLU A 42 -1.14 16.37 14.80
C GLU A 42 -1.57 15.80 13.45
N ILE A 43 -2.73 15.14 13.37
CA ILE A 43 -3.21 14.55 12.11
C ILE A 43 -3.72 15.60 11.13
N GLU A 44 -4.31 16.69 11.61
CA GLU A 44 -4.78 17.79 10.74
C GLU A 44 -3.63 18.47 9.97
N GLN A 45 -2.40 18.44 10.51
CA GLN A 45 -1.22 19.00 9.85
C GLN A 45 -0.54 18.04 8.86
N VAL A 46 -0.97 16.77 8.78
CA VAL A 46 -0.35 15.79 7.89
C VAL A 46 -0.86 15.97 6.46
N ASP A 47 0.06 16.21 5.52
CA ASP A 47 -0.22 16.04 4.10
C ASP A 47 -0.26 14.54 3.75
N LEU A 48 -1.47 13.98 3.74
CA LEU A 48 -1.72 12.56 3.46
C LEU A 48 -1.25 12.14 2.07
N GLY A 49 -1.38 13.02 1.06
CA GLY A 49 -0.93 12.76 -0.29
C GLY A 49 0.58 12.67 -0.35
N LYS A 50 1.27 13.62 0.28
CA LYS A 50 2.72 13.58 0.41
C LYS A 50 3.19 12.34 1.14
N LEU A 51 2.61 12.04 2.30
CA LEU A 51 2.96 10.86 3.10
C LEU A 51 2.81 9.56 2.30
N TRP A 52 1.70 9.41 1.57
CA TRP A 52 1.43 8.22 0.75
C TRP A 52 2.51 8.01 -0.32
N TYR A 53 2.79 9.02 -1.13
CA TYR A 53 3.73 8.87 -2.24
C TYR A 53 5.19 8.84 -1.78
N ASP A 54 5.55 9.53 -0.71
CA ASP A 54 6.89 9.44 -0.12
C ASP A 54 7.18 7.99 0.34
N LEU A 55 6.24 7.35 1.03
CA LEU A 55 6.36 5.95 1.43
C LEU A 55 6.48 5.02 0.22
N ARG A 56 5.71 5.25 -0.85
CA ARG A 56 5.78 4.45 -2.07
C ARG A 56 7.12 4.60 -2.79
N GLU A 57 7.64 5.82 -2.95
CA GLU A 57 8.94 6.06 -3.57
C GLU A 57 10.07 5.41 -2.77
N GLU A 58 10.05 5.56 -1.44
CA GLU A 58 11.07 5.01 -0.54
C GLU A 58 11.08 3.47 -0.55
N ILE A 59 9.91 2.84 -0.47
CA ILE A 59 9.78 1.39 -0.22
C ILE A 59 9.64 0.60 -1.51
N GLU A 60 8.83 1.06 -2.47
CA GLU A 60 8.64 0.36 -3.75
C GLU A 60 9.79 0.65 -4.73
N GLY A 61 10.53 1.75 -4.54
CA GLY A 61 11.64 2.16 -5.42
C GLY A 61 11.19 2.59 -6.81
N LEU A 62 9.95 3.06 -6.94
CA LEU A 62 9.32 3.49 -8.19
C LEU A 62 9.15 5.02 -8.20
N ASP A 63 9.28 5.64 -9.36
CA ASP A 63 9.00 7.08 -9.55
C ASP A 63 7.50 7.36 -9.46
N MET A 64 7.09 8.18 -8.50
CA MET A 64 5.69 8.55 -8.27
C MET A 64 5.35 9.95 -8.78
N THR A 65 6.24 10.62 -9.51
CA THR A 65 6.06 12.02 -9.96
C THR A 65 4.72 12.22 -10.66
N CYS A 66 4.37 11.35 -11.62
CA CYS A 66 3.10 11.43 -12.34
C CYS A 66 1.90 11.17 -11.42
N SER A 67 1.94 10.10 -10.62
CA SER A 67 0.83 9.73 -9.73
C SER A 67 0.57 10.81 -8.69
N ARG A 68 1.63 11.38 -8.11
CA ARG A 68 1.56 12.48 -7.14
C ARG A 68 0.94 13.74 -7.72
N ALA A 69 1.18 14.02 -9.00
CA ALA A 69 0.67 15.24 -9.64
C ALA A 69 -0.85 15.21 -9.90
N ILE A 70 -1.45 14.02 -10.04
CA ILE A 70 -2.84 13.90 -10.51
C ILE A 70 -3.75 13.07 -9.61
N GLY A 71 -3.22 12.39 -8.59
CA GLY A 71 -3.94 11.33 -7.89
C GLY A 71 -3.84 11.38 -6.38
N HIS A 72 -4.87 10.84 -5.72
CA HIS A 72 -4.95 10.60 -4.28
C HIS A 72 -5.37 9.15 -4.02
N GLU A 73 -4.52 8.18 -4.39
CA GLU A 73 -4.86 6.75 -4.33
C GLU A 73 -5.30 6.28 -2.93
N HIS A 74 -4.68 6.82 -1.87
CA HIS A 74 -5.07 6.52 -0.49
C HIS A 74 -6.55 6.83 -0.21
N ALA A 75 -7.16 7.79 -0.90
CA ALA A 75 -8.55 8.17 -0.71
C ALA A 75 -9.55 7.12 -1.25
N THR A 76 -9.12 6.24 -2.16
CA THR A 76 -9.97 5.14 -2.66
C THR A 76 -9.78 3.86 -1.85
N PHE A 77 -8.87 3.86 -0.89
CA PHE A 77 -8.51 2.68 -0.13
C PHE A 77 -9.41 2.50 1.10
N GLY A 78 -10.59 1.91 0.87
CA GLY A 78 -11.65 1.83 1.88
C GLY A 78 -11.30 1.07 3.16
N HIS A 79 -10.28 0.21 3.17
CA HIS A 79 -9.86 -0.52 4.39
C HIS A 79 -9.45 0.44 5.52
N LEU A 80 -8.98 1.65 5.19
CA LEU A 80 -8.56 2.65 6.18
C LEU A 80 -9.70 3.16 7.05
N VAL A 81 -10.95 3.06 6.61
CA VAL A 81 -12.11 3.71 7.28
C VAL A 81 -13.33 2.81 7.42
N SER A 82 -13.22 1.53 7.03
CA SER A 82 -14.35 0.57 7.03
C SER A 82 -14.31 -0.44 8.18
N GLY A 83 -13.64 -0.08 9.30
CA GLY A 83 -13.48 -0.96 10.46
C GLY A 83 -12.36 -1.99 10.32
N TYR A 84 -11.45 -1.79 9.37
CA TYR A 84 -10.20 -2.53 9.22
C TYR A 84 -8.97 -1.61 9.39
N ASP A 85 -9.18 -0.42 9.96
CA ASP A 85 -8.14 0.52 10.36
C ASP A 85 -7.11 -0.16 11.29
N MET A 86 -5.84 0.19 11.10
CA MET A 86 -4.70 -0.42 11.79
C MET A 86 -4.61 -1.95 11.65
N GLY A 87 -5.30 -2.56 10.69
CA GLY A 87 -5.31 -4.01 10.49
C GLY A 87 -4.48 -4.48 9.30
N TYR A 88 -4.05 -3.56 8.42
CA TYR A 88 -3.55 -3.95 7.10
C TYR A 88 -2.22 -4.71 7.13
N TYR A 89 -1.38 -4.48 8.14
CA TYR A 89 -0.13 -5.23 8.33
C TYR A 89 -0.35 -6.74 8.52
N GLY A 90 -1.54 -7.17 8.93
CA GLY A 90 -1.90 -8.59 9.05
C GLY A 90 -1.88 -9.37 7.74
N TYR A 91 -1.84 -8.68 6.59
CA TYR A 91 -1.70 -9.31 5.27
C TYR A 91 -0.25 -9.67 4.90
N LEU A 92 0.76 -9.18 5.65
CA LEU A 92 2.15 -9.56 5.42
C LEU A 92 2.36 -11.03 5.86
N ARG A 93 2.72 -11.88 4.89
CA ARG A 93 2.99 -13.32 5.07
C ARG A 93 4.14 -13.79 4.19
#